data_AF-A0A242CGG9-F1
#
_entry.id   AF-A0A242CGG9-F1
#
_cell.length_a   1.000
_cell.length_b   1.000
_cell.length_c   1.000
_cell.angle_alpha   90.00
_cell.angle_beta   90.00
_cell.angle_gamma   90.00
#
_symmetry.space_group_name_H-M   'P 1'
#
loop_
_entity.id
_entity.type
_entity.pdbx_description
1 polymer ?
#
loop_
_entity_poly.entity_id
_entity_poly.type
_entity_poly.pdbx_seq_one_letter_code
_entity_poly.pdbx_strand_id
1 'polypeptide(L)'
;MSMQVVKNSEIKESYPDIHPERGRFELGRYYPPTIERKEYLNARIIEAIKDDFSEYKPLNNSQLNHLDRIDTFDYYPLDMHKAVELFLSYYGDGILDIIHGFRSPLVYGINAHNAGLAIDIAAADKTHARKITNAAFRAGIPNIVLGGDFEESQGYVHLDISPKEIFLYNAGIYEGPWS
;
A
#
# COMPACT_ATOMS: atom_id res chain seq x y z
N MET A 1 -10.10 -13.78 20.45
CA MET A 1 -11.25 -14.26 19.66
C MET A 1 -10.70 -14.96 18.43
N SER A 2 -10.89 -16.27 18.33
CA SER A 2 -10.47 -17.06 17.17
C SER A 2 -11.36 -16.72 15.98
N MET A 3 -10.79 -16.21 14.88
CA MET A 3 -11.48 -16.14 13.60
C MET A 3 -12.01 -17.54 13.29
N GLN A 4 -13.34 -17.64 13.11
CA GLN A 4 -13.95 -18.84 12.56
C GLN A 4 -13.31 -19.11 11.20
N VAL A 5 -12.47 -20.15 11.17
CA VAL A 5 -11.96 -20.78 9.95
C VAL A 5 -13.17 -21.40 9.25
N VAL A 6 -13.96 -20.57 8.57
CA VAL A 6 -14.78 -21.03 7.45
C VAL A 6 -13.77 -21.70 6.52
N LYS A 7 -13.96 -23.00 6.25
CA LYS A 7 -12.97 -23.87 5.59
C LYS A 7 -12.31 -23.18 4.39
N ASN A 8 -11.12 -22.61 4.61
CA ASN A 8 -10.33 -21.91 3.59
C ASN A 8 -10.12 -22.78 2.34
N SER A 9 -10.16 -24.11 2.45
CA SER A 9 -10.00 -25.05 1.34
C SER A 9 -11.06 -24.92 0.24
N GLU A 10 -12.35 -24.78 0.60
CA GLU A 10 -13.44 -24.71 -0.40
C GLU A 10 -13.45 -23.37 -1.15
N ILE A 11 -13.02 -22.29 -0.49
CA ILE A 11 -12.84 -20.97 -1.10
C ILE A 11 -11.61 -20.96 -2.01
N LYS A 12 -10.49 -21.55 -1.58
CA LYS A 12 -9.23 -21.61 -2.35
C LYS A 12 -9.37 -22.35 -3.68
N GLU A 13 -10.10 -23.47 -3.72
CA GLU A 13 -10.30 -24.27 -4.95
C GLU A 13 -11.21 -23.58 -5.98
N SER A 14 -12.03 -22.62 -5.55
CA SER A 14 -12.97 -21.91 -6.44
C SER A 14 -12.31 -20.79 -7.27
N TYR A 15 -11.09 -20.37 -6.90
CA TYR A 15 -10.40 -19.29 -7.58
C TYR A 15 -9.41 -19.79 -8.64
N PRO A 16 -9.38 -19.15 -9.82
CA PRO A 16 -8.41 -19.47 -10.86
C PRO A 16 -6.97 -19.33 -10.37
N ASP A 17 -6.05 -20.07 -10.99
CA ASP A 17 -4.62 -19.88 -10.76
C ASP A 17 -4.14 -18.62 -11.49
N ILE A 18 -3.95 -17.54 -10.75
CA ILE A 18 -3.55 -16.24 -11.27
C ILE A 18 -2.25 -15.82 -10.58
N HIS A 19 -1.25 -15.48 -11.39
CA HIS A 19 -0.03 -14.82 -10.95
C HIS A 19 0.03 -13.46 -11.64
N PRO A 20 -0.50 -12.39 -11.00
CA PRO A 20 -0.49 -11.07 -11.60
C PRO A 20 0.94 -10.59 -11.81
N GLU A 21 1.17 -9.90 -12.92
CA GLU A 21 2.45 -9.22 -13.20
C GLU A 21 2.84 -8.35 -11.99
N ARG A 22 4.09 -8.44 -11.53
CA ARG A 22 4.60 -7.60 -10.44
C ARG A 22 5.15 -6.30 -11.01
N GLY A 23 5.13 -5.24 -10.21
CA GLY A 23 5.87 -4.03 -10.58
C GLY A 23 7.38 -4.28 -10.66
N ARG A 24 8.06 -3.48 -11.48
CA ARG A 24 9.49 -3.62 -11.77
C ARG A 24 10.29 -2.46 -11.19
N PHE A 25 11.58 -2.70 -10.95
CA PHE A 25 12.51 -1.73 -10.39
C PHE A 25 13.63 -1.47 -11.39
N GLU A 26 13.69 -0.26 -11.92
CA GLU A 26 14.68 0.14 -12.93
C GLU A 26 15.20 1.54 -12.62
N LEU A 27 16.51 1.74 -12.74
CA LEU A 27 17.14 3.07 -12.58
C LEU A 27 16.76 3.77 -11.25
N GLY A 28 16.63 3.01 -10.17
CA GLY A 28 16.25 3.56 -8.85
C GLY A 28 14.81 4.03 -8.76
N ARG A 29 13.90 3.48 -9.58
CA ARG A 29 12.46 3.77 -9.58
C ARG A 29 11.63 2.50 -9.65
N TYR A 30 10.47 2.53 -9.02
CA TYR A 30 9.40 1.56 -9.18
C TYR A 30 8.52 1.93 -10.38
N TYR A 31 8.11 0.91 -11.13
CA TYR A 31 7.16 1.00 -12.24
C TYR A 31 6.04 -0.01 -11.98
N PRO A 32 4.77 0.43 -11.89
CA PRO A 32 3.67 -0.49 -11.69
C PRO A 32 3.43 -1.35 -12.95
N PRO A 33 2.72 -2.49 -12.80
CA PRO A 33 2.19 -3.25 -13.93
C PRO A 33 1.30 -2.40 -14.83
N THR A 34 1.16 -2.79 -16.11
CA THR A 34 0.30 -2.07 -17.08
C THR A 34 -1.13 -2.61 -17.15
N ILE A 35 -1.46 -3.59 -16.31
CA ILE A 35 -2.80 -4.19 -16.20
C ILE A 35 -3.78 -3.18 -15.62
N GLU A 36 -5.05 -3.28 -15.99
CA GLU A 36 -6.12 -2.46 -15.39
C GLU A 36 -6.14 -2.64 -13.86
N ARG A 37 -6.27 -1.53 -13.13
CA ARG A 37 -6.07 -1.50 -11.69
C ARG A 37 -7.02 -2.43 -10.94
N LYS A 38 -8.32 -2.42 -11.26
CA LYS A 38 -9.31 -3.27 -10.58
C LYS A 38 -9.03 -4.75 -10.85
N GLU A 39 -8.71 -5.12 -12.10
CA GLU A 39 -8.26 -6.46 -12.45
C GLU A 39 -7.02 -6.88 -11.66
N TYR A 40 -6.03 -5.98 -11.57
CA TYR A 40 -4.81 -6.22 -10.81
C TYR A 40 -5.07 -6.41 -9.31
N LEU A 41 -5.83 -5.52 -8.68
CA LEU A 41 -6.16 -5.61 -7.25
C LEU A 41 -6.95 -6.88 -6.93
N ASN A 42 -7.90 -7.26 -7.79
CA ASN A 42 -8.62 -8.52 -7.67
C ASN A 42 -7.67 -9.72 -7.72
N ALA A 43 -6.79 -9.76 -8.72
CA ALA A 43 -5.82 -10.85 -8.87
C ALA A 43 -4.89 -10.96 -7.66
N ARG A 44 -4.44 -9.83 -7.11
CA ARG A 44 -3.57 -9.79 -5.91
C ARG A 44 -4.26 -10.30 -4.66
N ILE A 45 -5.52 -9.94 -4.45
CA ILE A 45 -6.31 -10.45 -3.32
C ILE A 45 -6.54 -11.95 -3.46
N ILE A 46 -6.91 -12.41 -4.66
CA ILE A 46 -7.10 -13.84 -4.95
C ILE A 46 -5.83 -14.62 -4.67
N GLU A 47 -4.69 -14.16 -5.16
CA GLU A 47 -3.39 -14.80 -4.94
C GLU A 47 -3.07 -14.89 -3.43
N ALA A 48 -3.22 -13.78 -2.70
CA ALA A 48 -2.98 -13.73 -1.26
C ALA A 48 -3.91 -14.66 -0.45
N ILE A 49 -5.16 -14.84 -0.89
CA ILE A 49 -6.09 -15.81 -0.28
C ILE A 49 -5.66 -17.25 -0.61
N LYS A 50 -5.21 -17.52 -1.85
CA LYS A 50 -4.79 -18.87 -2.28
C LYS A 50 -3.53 -19.32 -1.56
N ASP A 51 -2.54 -18.45 -1.46
CA ASP A 51 -1.25 -18.72 -0.80
C ASP A 51 -1.31 -18.60 0.73
N ASP A 52 -2.47 -18.25 1.29
CA ASP A 52 -2.68 -18.02 2.73
C ASP A 52 -1.72 -16.97 3.32
N PHE A 53 -1.40 -15.95 2.52
CA PHE A 53 -0.45 -14.90 2.85
C PHE A 53 0.97 -15.42 3.15
N SER A 54 1.32 -16.63 2.70
CA SER A 54 2.63 -17.25 3.00
C SER A 54 3.81 -16.48 2.41
N GLU A 55 3.60 -15.73 1.33
CA GLU A 55 4.60 -14.86 0.70
C GLU A 55 4.62 -13.44 1.28
N TYR A 56 3.70 -13.12 2.20
CA TYR A 56 3.65 -11.81 2.87
C TYR A 56 4.54 -11.84 4.11
N LYS A 57 5.23 -10.74 4.37
CA LYS A 57 6.17 -10.60 5.51
C LYS A 57 5.99 -9.28 6.24
N PRO A 58 6.33 -9.20 7.54
CA PRO A 58 6.30 -7.94 8.28
C PRO A 58 7.24 -6.91 7.65
N LEU A 59 6.76 -5.69 7.42
CA LEU A 59 7.57 -4.58 6.94
C LEU A 59 8.39 -3.96 8.09
N ASN A 60 9.37 -4.71 8.58
CA ASN A 60 10.22 -4.28 9.67
C ASN A 60 11.31 -3.33 9.17
N ASN A 61 11.21 -2.05 9.52
CA ASN A 61 12.25 -1.06 9.25
C ASN A 61 12.34 -0.07 10.42
N SER A 62 13.54 0.29 10.87
CA SER A 62 13.74 1.19 12.00
C SER A 62 13.21 2.61 11.78
N GLN A 63 12.91 2.97 10.53
CA GLN A 63 12.31 4.24 10.14
C GLN A 63 10.78 4.20 10.11
N LEU A 64 10.16 3.03 10.30
CA LEU A 64 8.72 2.85 10.26
C LEU A 64 8.22 2.45 11.65
N ASN A 65 7.27 3.23 12.14
CA ASN A 65 6.52 2.91 13.35
C ASN A 65 5.08 2.57 12.96
N HIS A 66 4.72 1.29 13.04
CA HIS A 66 3.37 0.83 12.74
C HIS A 66 2.50 1.10 13.96
N LEU A 67 1.50 1.97 13.82
CA LEU A 67 0.55 2.23 14.90
C LEU A 67 -0.48 1.11 14.93
N ASP A 68 -0.53 0.37 16.05
CA ASP A 68 -1.48 -0.71 16.26
C ASP A 68 -2.93 -0.22 16.10
N ARG A 69 -3.63 -0.69 15.06
CA ARG A 69 -5.08 -0.55 14.90
C ARG A 69 -5.73 -1.91 14.69
N ILE A 70 -6.98 -2.01 15.13
CA ILE A 70 -7.74 -3.27 15.19
C ILE A 70 -7.89 -3.95 13.81
N ASP A 71 -7.86 -3.18 12.72
CA ASP A 71 -8.09 -3.63 11.35
C ASP A 71 -6.86 -3.57 10.44
N THR A 72 -5.66 -3.26 10.98
CA THR A 72 -4.43 -3.07 10.20
C THR A 72 -3.39 -4.12 10.54
N PHE A 73 -2.75 -4.65 9.50
CA PHE A 73 -1.63 -5.58 9.58
C PHE A 73 -0.38 -4.92 8.99
N ASP A 74 0.78 -5.29 9.53
CA ASP A 74 2.11 -4.88 9.08
C ASP A 74 2.74 -5.88 8.09
N TYR A 75 1.93 -6.82 7.56
CA TYR A 75 2.36 -7.84 6.60
C TYR A 75 2.08 -7.41 5.15
N TYR A 76 3.11 -7.44 4.32
CA TYR A 76 3.06 -6.95 2.94
C TYR A 76 3.77 -7.91 1.98
N PRO A 77 3.41 -7.89 0.68
CA PRO A 77 4.10 -8.67 -0.33
C PRO A 77 5.47 -8.07 -0.67
N LEU A 78 6.34 -8.89 -1.27
CA LEU A 78 7.75 -8.54 -1.52
C LEU A 78 7.95 -7.27 -2.37
N ASP A 79 7.07 -6.99 -3.32
CA ASP A 79 7.16 -5.78 -4.15
C ASP A 79 6.85 -4.51 -3.35
N MET A 80 5.93 -4.58 -2.40
CA MET A 80 5.69 -3.48 -1.46
C MET A 80 6.90 -3.22 -0.57
N HIS A 81 7.57 -4.26 -0.07
CA HIS A 81 8.81 -4.12 0.70
C HIS A 81 9.87 -3.34 -0.09
N LYS A 82 10.15 -3.78 -1.32
CA LYS A 82 11.14 -3.13 -2.19
C LYS A 82 10.77 -1.68 -2.53
N ALA A 83 9.48 -1.42 -2.75
CA ALA A 83 9.00 -0.06 -3.03
C ALA A 83 9.17 0.86 -1.81
N VAL A 84 8.88 0.35 -0.61
CA VAL A 84 9.06 1.11 0.63
C VAL A 84 10.53 1.33 0.96
N GLU A 85 11.40 0.33 0.79
CA GLU A 85 12.85 0.49 0.96
C GLU A 85 13.41 1.58 0.03
N LEU A 86 12.99 1.56 -1.23
CA LEU A 86 13.37 2.59 -2.20
C LEU A 86 12.85 3.97 -1.78
N PHE A 87 11.60 4.06 -1.36
CA PHE A 87 11.01 5.29 -0.82
C PHE A 87 11.80 5.84 0.38
N LEU A 88 12.13 5.00 1.36
CA LEU A 88 12.88 5.39 2.54
C LEU A 88 14.28 5.91 2.19
N SER A 89 14.93 5.32 1.18
CA SER A 89 16.22 5.82 0.68
C SER A 89 16.15 7.26 0.16
N TYR A 90 15.01 7.68 -0.39
CA TYR A 90 14.77 9.06 -0.84
C TYR A 90 14.23 9.98 0.27
N TYR A 91 13.52 9.43 1.25
CA TYR A 91 13.05 10.19 2.40
C TYR A 91 14.22 10.63 3.30
N GLY A 92 15.28 9.81 3.34
CA GLY A 92 16.45 10.04 4.19
C GLY A 92 16.13 9.71 5.64
N ASP A 93 16.70 10.46 6.58
CA ASP A 93 16.50 10.19 8.01
C ASP A 93 15.13 10.65 8.54
N GLY A 94 14.65 9.93 9.55
CA GLY A 94 13.40 10.21 10.26
C GLY A 94 12.58 8.94 10.50
N ILE A 95 11.69 9.01 11.49
CA ILE A 95 10.68 7.98 11.79
C ILE A 95 9.36 8.44 11.17
N LEU A 96 8.68 7.52 10.50
CA LEU A 96 7.37 7.69 9.89
C LEU A 96 6.35 6.81 10.60
N ASP A 97 5.25 7.40 11.03
CA ASP A 97 4.14 6.66 11.64
C ASP A 97 3.20 6.14 10.55
N ILE A 98 3.10 4.82 10.42
CA ILE A 98 2.12 4.17 9.55
C ILE A 98 0.81 4.07 10.31
N ILE A 99 -0.19 4.86 9.90
CA ILE A 99 -1.52 4.88 10.51
C ILE A 99 -2.47 3.84 9.93
N HIS A 100 -2.26 3.44 8.67
CA HIS A 100 -2.98 2.35 8.04
C HIS A 100 -2.07 1.53 7.13
N GLY A 101 -2.16 0.21 7.25
CA GLY A 101 -1.36 -0.74 6.47
C GLY A 101 -2.21 -1.69 5.63
N PHE A 102 -1.80 -2.95 5.53
CA PHE A 102 -2.64 -4.00 4.96
C PHE A 102 -3.91 -4.15 5.80
N ARG A 103 -5.08 -4.25 5.17
CA ARG A 103 -6.37 -4.42 5.87
C ARG A 103 -7.07 -5.68 5.43
N SER A 104 -7.79 -6.32 6.34
CA SER A 104 -8.56 -7.53 6.02
C SER A 104 -9.55 -7.24 4.88
N PRO A 105 -9.60 -8.07 3.82
CA PRO A 105 -10.49 -7.90 2.67
C PRO A 105 -11.99 -8.02 3.02
N LEU A 106 -12.32 -8.34 4.28
CA LEU A 106 -13.69 -8.60 4.74
C LEU A 106 -14.47 -7.34 5.17
N VAL A 107 -13.83 -6.16 5.25
CA VAL A 107 -14.46 -4.96 5.84
C VAL A 107 -14.78 -3.87 4.82
N TYR A 108 -14.02 -3.78 3.74
CA TYR A 108 -14.15 -2.74 2.71
C TYR A 108 -14.00 -3.37 1.33
N GLY A 109 -14.72 -2.86 0.32
CA GLY A 109 -14.61 -3.37 -1.05
C GLY A 109 -13.16 -3.34 -1.57
N ILE A 110 -12.89 -4.09 -2.65
CA ILE A 110 -11.54 -4.28 -3.21
C ILE A 110 -10.81 -2.95 -3.40
N ASN A 111 -9.71 -2.77 -2.65
CA ASN A 111 -8.82 -1.62 -2.73
C ASN A 111 -7.36 -2.04 -2.44
N ALA A 112 -6.41 -1.11 -2.62
CA ALA A 112 -4.99 -1.37 -2.45
C ALA A 112 -4.59 -1.77 -1.02
N HIS A 113 -5.26 -1.25 0.02
CA HIS A 113 -5.03 -1.72 1.40
C HIS A 113 -5.44 -3.18 1.58
N ASN A 114 -6.48 -3.66 0.87
CA ASN A 114 -6.88 -5.08 0.94
C ASN A 114 -5.99 -6.01 0.11
N ALA A 115 -5.16 -5.47 -0.79
CA ALA A 115 -4.14 -6.23 -1.49
C ALA A 115 -2.77 -6.19 -0.78
N GLY A 116 -2.63 -5.39 0.28
CA GLY A 116 -1.34 -5.13 0.94
C GLY A 116 -0.40 -4.27 0.09
N LEU A 117 -0.96 -3.39 -0.75
CA LEU A 117 -0.21 -2.56 -1.70
C LEU A 117 -0.26 -1.08 -1.38
N ALA A 118 -0.84 -0.72 -0.23
CA ALA A 118 -0.95 0.65 0.24
C ALA A 118 -0.58 0.84 1.71
N ILE A 119 -0.08 2.03 2.01
CA ILE A 119 0.16 2.54 3.37
C ILE A 119 -0.31 3.99 3.48
N ASP A 120 -0.85 4.33 4.65
CA ASP A 120 -1.11 5.72 5.03
C ASP A 120 -0.09 6.14 6.09
N ILE A 121 0.59 7.24 5.83
CA ILE A 121 1.65 7.78 6.68
C ILE A 121 1.15 9.08 7.32
N ALA A 122 1.20 9.17 8.65
CA ALA A 122 0.83 10.39 9.35
C ALA A 122 1.74 11.56 8.93
N ALA A 123 1.14 12.72 8.70
CA ALA A 123 1.85 13.93 8.35
C ALA A 123 1.41 15.07 9.28
N ALA A 124 2.31 15.47 10.18
CA ALA A 124 2.10 16.53 11.16
C ALA A 124 1.63 17.86 10.54
N ASP A 125 2.14 18.21 9.36
CA ASP A 125 1.75 19.40 8.62
C ASP A 125 1.97 19.23 7.10
N LYS A 126 1.59 20.25 6.32
CA LYS A 126 1.73 20.27 4.86
C LYS A 126 3.19 20.22 4.38
N THR A 127 4.14 20.72 5.18
CA THR A 127 5.58 20.68 4.87
C THR A 127 6.09 19.26 5.02
N HIS A 128 5.73 18.58 6.10
CA HIS A 128 6.05 17.17 6.32
C HIS A 128 5.42 16.29 5.22
N ALA A 129 4.14 16.52 4.91
CA ALA A 129 3.47 15.83 3.81
C ALA A 129 4.23 16.00 2.48
N ARG A 130 4.66 17.23 2.15
CA ARG A 130 5.45 17.49 0.94
C ARG A 130 6.79 16.75 0.92
N LYS A 131 7.45 16.58 2.08
CA LYS A 131 8.67 15.77 2.17
C LYS A 131 8.38 14.31 1.80
N ILE A 132 7.32 13.74 2.37
CA ILE A 132 6.88 12.36 2.09
C ILE A 132 6.52 12.20 0.61
N THR A 133 5.69 13.10 0.05
CA THR A 133 5.25 12.99 -1.35
C THR A 133 6.41 13.14 -2.33
N ASN A 134 7.37 14.03 -2.07
CA ASN A 134 8.56 14.18 -2.93
C ASN A 134 9.43 12.92 -2.94
N ALA A 135 9.60 12.27 -1.78
CA ALA A 135 10.34 11.01 -1.69
C ALA A 135 9.60 9.88 -2.43
N ALA A 136 8.29 9.76 -2.24
CA ALA A 136 7.44 8.79 -2.93
C ALA A 136 7.47 8.99 -4.46
N PHE A 137 7.42 10.24 -4.92
CA PHE A 137 7.51 10.59 -6.33
C PHE A 137 8.86 10.16 -6.93
N ARG A 138 9.97 10.41 -6.23
CA ARG A 138 11.30 9.95 -6.66
C ARG A 138 11.40 8.43 -6.72
N ALA A 139 10.76 7.74 -5.78
CA ALA A 139 10.69 6.29 -5.73
C ALA A 139 9.86 5.68 -6.86
N GLY A 140 9.07 6.46 -7.60
CA GLY A 140 8.20 5.92 -8.65
C GLY A 140 6.86 5.41 -8.14
N ILE A 141 6.43 5.79 -6.93
CA ILE A 141 5.11 5.37 -6.41
C ILE A 141 4.02 6.02 -7.28
N PRO A 142 3.12 5.23 -7.91
CA PRO A 142 2.16 5.73 -8.88
C PRO A 142 1.03 6.55 -8.26
N ASN A 143 0.60 6.17 -7.06
CA ASN A 143 -0.56 6.73 -6.39
C ASN A 143 -0.11 7.39 -5.09
N ILE A 144 -0.17 8.73 -5.03
CA ILE A 144 0.31 9.54 -3.89
C ILE A 144 -0.77 10.54 -3.51
N VAL A 145 -1.55 10.28 -2.47
CA VAL A 145 -2.71 11.12 -2.14
C VAL A 145 -2.49 11.79 -0.79
N LEU A 146 -2.88 13.06 -0.68
CA LEU A 146 -3.01 13.74 0.61
C LEU A 146 -4.43 13.54 1.13
N GLY A 147 -4.56 13.08 2.37
CA GLY A 147 -5.84 12.89 3.02
C GLY A 147 -5.86 13.48 4.43
N GLY A 148 -7.08 13.53 4.99
CA GLY A 148 -7.31 14.03 6.35
C GLY A 148 -7.32 15.56 6.44
N ASP A 149 -7.32 16.04 7.68
CA ASP A 149 -7.34 17.47 7.99
C ASP A 149 -6.01 17.92 8.59
N PHE A 150 -5.28 18.74 7.84
CA PHE A 150 -4.00 19.31 8.28
C PHE A 150 -4.17 20.45 9.29
N GLU A 151 -5.34 21.07 9.37
CA GLU A 151 -5.63 22.12 10.37
C GLU A 151 -5.87 21.51 11.75
N GLU A 152 -6.40 20.28 11.80
CA GLU A 152 -6.59 19.51 13.04
C GLU A 152 -5.44 18.55 13.37
N SER A 153 -4.30 18.63 12.66
CA SER A 153 -3.15 17.71 12.82
C SER A 153 -3.50 16.24 12.61
N GLN A 154 -4.48 15.96 11.73
CA GLN A 154 -4.92 14.63 11.32
C GLN A 154 -4.60 14.36 9.84
N GLY A 155 -3.65 15.11 9.27
CA GLY A 155 -3.20 14.94 7.90
C GLY A 155 -2.41 13.65 7.69
N TYR A 156 -2.52 13.06 6.51
CA TYR A 156 -1.74 11.89 6.12
C TYR A 156 -1.42 11.87 4.62
N VAL A 157 -0.44 11.04 4.26
CA VAL A 157 -0.10 10.72 2.88
C VAL A 157 -0.38 9.25 2.62
N HIS A 158 -1.28 8.98 1.69
CA HIS A 158 -1.55 7.65 1.16
C HIS A 158 -0.59 7.34 0.03
N LEU A 159 0.12 6.22 0.15
CA LEU A 159 1.02 5.69 -0.87
C LEU A 159 0.53 4.33 -1.31
N ASP A 160 0.40 4.15 -2.63
CA ASP A 160 -0.09 2.91 -3.22
C ASP A 160 0.71 2.54 -4.49
N ILE A 161 1.16 1.28 -4.55
CA ILE A 161 2.03 0.77 -5.61
C ILE A 161 1.29 0.05 -6.74
N SER A 162 -0.02 -0.09 -6.67
CA SER A 162 -0.82 -0.70 -7.74
C SER A 162 -0.93 0.22 -8.97
N PRO A 163 -1.37 -0.28 -10.15
CA PRO A 163 -1.53 0.54 -11.35
C PRO A 163 -2.33 1.81 -11.08
N LYS A 164 -1.98 2.88 -11.81
CA LYS A 164 -2.47 4.24 -11.54
C LYS A 164 -4.00 4.29 -11.48
N GLU A 165 -4.52 5.01 -10.48
CA GLU A 165 -5.92 5.46 -10.42
C GLU A 165 -5.98 6.97 -10.64
N ILE A 166 -7.03 7.46 -11.28
CA ILE A 166 -7.37 8.88 -11.23
C ILE A 166 -8.22 9.06 -9.97
N PHE A 167 -7.58 9.43 -8.85
CA PHE A 167 -8.33 9.70 -7.63
C PHE A 167 -9.03 11.05 -7.71
N LEU A 168 -10.30 11.08 -7.32
CA LEU A 168 -11.04 12.32 -7.03
C LEU A 168 -11.32 12.37 -5.53
N TYR A 169 -10.30 12.66 -4.72
CA TYR A 169 -10.53 12.97 -3.31
C TYR A 169 -10.93 14.45 -3.17
N ASN A 170 -11.71 14.76 -2.12
CA ASN A 170 -11.98 16.15 -1.70
C ASN A 170 -10.74 16.86 -1.12
N ALA A 171 -9.59 16.19 -1.09
CA ALA A 171 -8.30 16.70 -0.66
C ALA A 171 -7.36 16.72 -1.88
N GLY A 172 -6.50 17.76 -1.97
CA GLY A 172 -5.69 18.03 -3.16
C GLY A 172 -4.95 16.80 -3.69
N ILE A 173 -5.19 16.48 -4.96
CA ILE A 173 -4.57 15.34 -5.65
C ILE A 173 -3.09 15.67 -5.90
N TYR A 174 -2.19 14.83 -5.40
CA TYR A 174 -0.84 14.74 -5.91
C TYR A 174 -0.79 13.48 -6.80
N GLU A 175 -0.07 13.55 -7.91
CA GLU A 175 0.07 12.40 -8.80
C GLU A 175 1.51 11.89 -8.73
N GLY A 176 1.69 10.57 -8.79
CA GLY A 176 2.99 9.96 -8.98
C GLY A 176 3.62 10.33 -10.34
N PRO A 177 4.90 10.00 -10.57
CA PRO A 177 5.64 10.43 -11.77
C PRO A 177 5.18 9.78 -13.08
N TRP A 178 4.26 8.82 -13.01
CA TRP A 178 3.74 8.06 -14.14
C TRP A 178 2.44 8.65 -14.67
N SER A 179 2.31 9.98 -14.62
CA SER A 179 1.11 10.72 -15.02
C SER A 179 0.98 10.96 -16.51
#